data_AF-A0A7S0HK06-F1
#
_entry.id   AF-A0A7S0HK06-F1
#
_cell.length_a   1.000
_cell.length_b   1.000
_cell.length_c   1.000
_cell.angle_alpha   90.00
_cell.angle_beta   90.00
_cell.angle_gamma   90.00
#
_symmetry.space_group_name_H-M   'P 1'
#
loop_
_entity.id
_entity.type
_entity.pdbx_description
1 polymer ?
#
loop_
_entity_poly.entity_id
_entity_poly.type
_entity_poly.pdbx_seq_one_letter_code
_entity_poly.pdbx_strand_id
1 'polypeptide(L)'
;LAQAFPMISFVAFLGLFLFVVRNRKVPRFIRFNTMQALLLEILLIFPQILTSGNMGGLIPFVFTEFVSNMTFYAIAAIVGYSCISNLRGELPCKIPVISTAVFQQIGGGAGFDD
;
A
#
# COMPACT_ATOMS: atom_id res chain seq x y z
N LEU A 1 -16.30 4.29 18.01
CA LEU A 1 -15.19 5.21 17.68
C LEU A 1 -15.00 5.40 16.17
N ALA A 2 -15.15 4.35 15.34
CA ALA A 2 -15.08 4.47 13.86
C ALA A 2 -16.24 5.25 13.19
N GLN A 3 -17.34 5.52 13.90
CA GLN A 3 -18.45 6.34 13.42
C GLN A 3 -18.32 7.84 13.78
N ALA A 4 -17.31 8.20 14.57
CA ALA A 4 -17.05 9.59 14.91
C ALA A 4 -16.21 10.21 13.77
N PHE A 5 -16.86 11.02 12.94
CA PHE A 5 -16.27 11.85 11.88
C PHE A 5 -15.57 11.08 10.73
N PRO A 6 -16.25 10.90 9.58
CA PRO A 6 -15.64 10.32 8.37
C PRO A 6 -14.35 11.03 7.92
N MET A 7 -14.16 12.29 8.34
CA MET A 7 -12.95 13.07 8.09
C MET A 7 -11.73 12.59 8.89
N ILE A 8 -11.89 11.84 9.99
CA ILE A 8 -10.76 11.37 10.80
C ILE A 8 -9.92 10.35 10.03
N SER A 9 -10.55 9.43 9.30
CA SER A 9 -9.84 8.50 8.42
C SER A 9 -9.02 9.24 7.36
N PHE A 10 -9.60 10.28 6.76
CA PHE A 10 -8.89 11.11 5.78
C PHE A 10 -7.72 11.91 6.41
N VAL A 11 -7.91 12.47 7.60
CA VAL A 11 -6.84 13.16 8.33
C VAL A 11 -5.74 12.18 8.74
N ALA A 12 -6.09 10.96 9.16
CA ALA A 12 -5.13 9.90 9.46
C ALA A 12 -4.34 9.49 8.21
N PHE A 13 -5.01 9.33 7.07
CA PHE A 13 -4.36 9.08 5.77
C PHE A 13 -3.34 10.16 5.44
N LEU A 14 -3.74 11.44 5.50
CA LEU A 14 -2.86 12.57 5.22
C LEU A 14 -1.70 12.65 6.20
N GLY A 15 -1.97 12.45 7.50
CA GLY A 15 -0.96 12.46 8.55
C GLY A 15 0.10 11.38 8.33
N LEU A 16 -0.32 10.13 8.12
CA LEU A 16 0.59 9.01 7.85
C LEU A 16 1.37 9.21 6.55
N PHE A 17 0.72 9.72 5.50
CA PHE A 17 1.40 9.98 4.24
C PHE A 17 2.48 11.07 4.35
N LEU A 18 2.15 12.20 4.98
CA LEU A 18 3.07 13.33 5.08
C LEU A 18 4.17 13.11 6.13
N PHE A 19 3.84 12.56 7.31
CA PHE A 19 4.81 12.42 8.41
C PHE A 19 5.59 11.11 8.38
N VAL A 20 5.04 10.03 7.84
CA VAL A 20 5.69 8.71 7.86
C VAL A 20 6.27 8.37 6.49
N VAL A 21 5.44 8.36 5.43
CA VAL A 21 5.88 7.91 4.09
C VAL A 21 6.91 8.86 3.47
N ARG A 22 6.66 10.18 3.54
CA ARG A 22 7.57 11.19 2.97
C ARG A 22 8.82 11.41 3.82
N ASN A 23 8.80 11.04 5.10
CA ASN A 23 9.92 11.27 6.00
C ASN A 23 11.02 10.21 5.78
N ARG A 24 12.15 10.64 5.19
CA ARG A 24 13.32 9.77 4.92
C ARG A 24 14.02 9.30 6.20
N LYS A 25 13.77 9.94 7.35
CA LYS A 25 14.30 9.51 8.66
C LYS A 25 13.58 8.27 9.21
N VAL A 26 12.38 7.96 8.70
CA VAL A 26 11.64 6.77 9.10
C VAL A 26 12.23 5.53 8.41
N PRO A 27 12.42 4.42 9.13
CA PRO A 27 12.89 3.16 8.55
C PRO A 27 12.09 2.77 7.30
N ARG A 28 12.78 2.30 6.25
CA ARG A 28 12.15 1.90 4.97
C ARG A 28 11.03 0.89 5.17
N PHE A 29 11.18 -0.03 6.12
CA PHE A 29 10.18 -1.02 6.50
C PHE A 29 8.85 -0.41 6.94
N ILE A 30 8.90 0.57 7.84
CA ILE A 30 7.70 1.25 8.34
C ILE A 30 7.05 2.01 7.18
N ARG A 31 7.85 2.69 6.36
CA ARG A 31 7.36 3.42 5.18
C ARG A 31 6.65 2.51 4.18
N PHE A 32 7.15 1.29 3.96
CA PHE A 32 6.53 0.31 3.08
C PHE A 32 5.21 -0.21 3.65
N ASN A 33 5.18 -0.62 4.92
CA ASN A 33 3.95 -1.09 5.58
C ASN A 33 2.90 0.01 5.65
N THR A 34 3.30 1.25 5.95
CA THR A 34 2.39 2.40 5.95
C THR A 34 1.83 2.65 4.54
N MET A 35 2.65 2.55 3.48
CA MET A 35 2.12 2.65 2.10
C MET A 35 1.12 1.55 1.77
N GLN A 36 1.38 0.31 2.18
CA GLN A 36 0.43 -0.80 1.99
C GLN A 36 -0.88 -0.56 2.75
N ALA A 37 -0.80 -0.08 3.99
CA ALA A 37 -1.98 0.27 4.79
C ALA A 37 -2.81 1.40 4.15
N LEU A 38 -2.15 2.45 3.65
CA LEU A 38 -2.82 3.56 2.96
C LEU A 38 -3.48 3.11 1.65
N LEU A 39 -2.84 2.22 0.88
CA LEU A 39 -3.42 1.64 -0.32
C LEU A 39 -4.64 0.75 -0.01
N LEU A 40 -4.56 -0.05 1.06
CA LEU A 40 -5.70 -0.82 1.54
C LEU A 40 -6.88 0.07 1.93
N GLU A 41 -6.61 1.19 2.60
CA GLU A 41 -7.66 2.14 2.99
C GLU A 41 -8.39 2.73 1.77
N ILE A 42 -7.66 3.05 0.70
CA ILE A 42 -8.26 3.46 -0.58
C ILE A 42 -9.02 2.30 -1.24
N LEU A 43 -8.46 1.08 -1.22
CA LEU A 43 -9.09 -0.08 -1.84
C LEU A 43 -10.42 -0.46 -1.16
N LEU A 44 -10.55 -0.22 0.14
CA LEU A 44 -11.78 -0.47 0.89
C LEU A 44 -12.93 0.49 0.55
N ILE A 45 -12.66 1.60 -0.12
CA ILE A 45 -13.70 2.50 -0.60
C ILE A 45 -14.56 1.81 -1.67
N PHE A 46 -13.98 0.96 -2.52
CA PHE A 46 -14.71 0.27 -3.60
C PHE A 46 -15.86 -0.62 -3.10
N PRO A 47 -15.65 -1.61 -2.20
CA PRO A 47 -16.74 -2.43 -1.69
C PRO A 47 -17.76 -1.62 -0.89
N GLN A 48 -17.33 -0.54 -0.21
CA GLN A 48 -18.24 0.38 0.47
C GLN A 48 -19.15 1.11 -0.52
N ILE A 49 -18.64 1.59 -1.65
CA ILE A 49 -19.48 2.21 -2.71
C ILE A 49 -20.45 1.18 -3.31
N LEU A 50 -19.97 -0.03 -3.59
CA LEU A 50 -20.79 -1.10 -4.17
C LEU A 50 -21.94 -1.53 -3.25
N THR A 51 -21.71 -1.55 -1.94
CA THR A 51 -22.73 -1.95 -0.95
C THR A 51 -23.63 -0.78 -0.54
N SER A 52 -23.10 0.44 -0.43
CA SER A 52 -23.87 1.66 -0.09
C SER A 52 -24.85 2.07 -1.19
N GLY A 53 -24.57 1.74 -2.46
CA GLY A 53 -25.51 1.91 -3.57
C GLY A 53 -26.77 1.03 -3.49
N ASN A 54 -26.86 0.06 -2.58
CA ASN A 54 -28.00 -0.86 -2.46
C ASN A 54 -29.22 -0.28 -1.70
N MET A 55 -29.33 1.04 -1.54
CA MET A 55 -30.40 1.70 -0.78
C MET A 55 -31.84 1.46 -1.31
N GLY A 56 -32.02 0.72 -2.41
CA GLY A 56 -33.33 0.38 -2.99
C GLY A 56 -33.58 -1.13 -3.19
N GLY A 57 -32.74 -2.02 -2.66
CA GLY A 57 -32.92 -3.48 -2.81
C GLY A 57 -32.72 -4.02 -4.25
N LEU A 58 -32.16 -3.21 -5.14
CA LEU A 58 -31.82 -3.58 -6.53
C LEU A 58 -30.70 -4.60 -6.62
N ILE A 59 -29.84 -4.70 -5.60
CA ILE A 59 -28.73 -5.64 -5.56
C ILE A 59 -29.14 -6.84 -4.70
N PRO A 60 -29.11 -8.07 -5.25
CA PRO A 60 -29.43 -9.29 -4.51
C PRO A 60 -28.57 -9.45 -3.26
N PHE A 61 -29.16 -9.93 -2.17
CA PHE A 61 -28.46 -10.20 -0.90
C PHE A 61 -27.19 -11.06 -1.08
N VAL A 62 -27.26 -12.06 -1.97
CA VAL A 62 -26.14 -12.94 -2.33
C VAL A 62 -24.94 -12.15 -2.88
N PHE A 63 -25.18 -11.08 -3.65
CA PHE A 63 -24.11 -10.25 -4.20
C PHE A 63 -23.44 -9.40 -3.11
N THR A 64 -24.21 -8.83 -2.20
CA THR A 64 -23.66 -8.08 -1.06
C THR A 64 -22.82 -8.98 -0.13
N GLU A 65 -23.26 -10.22 0.09
CA GLU A 65 -22.51 -11.21 0.87
C GLU A 65 -21.21 -11.63 0.17
N PHE A 66 -21.26 -11.85 -1.15
CA PHE A 66 -20.08 -12.15 -1.96
C PHE A 66 -19.03 -11.03 -1.89
N VAL A 67 -19.44 -9.77 -2.04
CA VAL A 67 -18.53 -8.60 -1.97
C VAL A 67 -17.89 -8.50 -0.58
N SER A 68 -18.66 -8.72 0.49
CA SER A 68 -18.15 -8.71 1.86
C SER A 68 -17.10 -9.81 2.08
N ASN A 69 -17.41 -11.04 1.69
CA ASN A 69 -16.50 -12.18 1.83
C ASN A 69 -15.22 -12.01 1.00
N MET A 70 -15.35 -11.55 -0.25
CA MET A 70 -14.19 -11.26 -1.10
C MET A 70 -13.31 -10.16 -0.51
N THR A 71 -13.92 -9.10 0.04
CA THR A 71 -13.19 -8.01 0.71
C THR A 71 -12.40 -8.54 1.90
N PHE A 72 -13.01 -9.40 2.72
CA PHE A 72 -12.32 -10.04 3.84
C PHE A 72 -11.11 -10.86 3.40
N TYR A 73 -11.27 -11.73 2.39
CA TYR A 73 -10.16 -12.53 1.86
C TYR A 73 -9.05 -11.66 1.26
N ALA A 74 -9.40 -10.57 0.56
CA ALA A 74 -8.43 -9.64 0.00
C ALA A 74 -7.59 -8.95 1.10
N ILE A 75 -8.22 -8.46 2.16
CA ILE A 75 -7.51 -7.87 3.30
C ILE A 75 -6.60 -8.92 3.96
N ALA A 76 -7.15 -10.12 4.24
CA ALA A 76 -6.39 -11.19 4.88
C ALA A 76 -5.15 -11.60 4.06
N ALA A 77 -5.28 -11.68 2.74
CA ALA A 77 -4.17 -11.98 1.84
C ALA A 77 -3.11 -10.87 1.84
N ILE A 78 -3.51 -9.60 1.81
CA ILE A 78 -2.57 -8.46 1.78
C ILE A 78 -1.85 -8.31 3.12
N VAL A 79 -2.55 -8.49 4.24
CA VAL A 79 -1.95 -8.51 5.58
C VAL A 79 -0.97 -9.69 5.70
N GLY A 80 -1.38 -10.88 5.26
CA GLY A 80 -0.52 -12.06 5.23
C GLY A 80 0.74 -11.85 4.38
N TYR A 81 0.58 -11.29 3.17
CA TYR A 81 1.70 -10.93 2.30
C TYR A 81 2.62 -9.90 2.95
N SER A 82 2.06 -8.88 3.60
CA SER A 82 2.84 -7.86 4.32
C SER A 82 3.65 -8.48 5.46
N CYS A 83 3.04 -9.35 6.26
CA CYS A 83 3.74 -10.11 7.31
C CYS A 83 4.88 -10.98 6.74
N ILE A 84 4.62 -11.70 5.65
CA ILE A 84 5.64 -12.56 5.00
C ILE A 84 6.77 -11.70 4.40
N SER A 85 6.44 -10.61 3.71
CA SER A 85 7.42 -9.67 3.14
C SER A 85 8.28 -9.02 4.22
N ASN A 86 7.66 -8.71 5.36
CA ASN A 86 8.34 -8.19 6.55
C ASN A 86 9.31 -9.21 7.17
N LEU A 87 8.86 -10.46 7.29
CA LEU A 87 9.65 -11.57 7.84
C LEU A 87 10.82 -11.96 6.93
N ARG A 88 10.68 -11.84 5.61
CA ARG A 88 11.75 -12.14 4.65
C ARG A 88 12.84 -11.07 4.65
N GLY A 89 12.64 -9.93 5.33
CA GLY A 89 13.65 -8.87 5.43
C GLY A 89 14.08 -8.30 4.08
N GLU A 90 13.34 -8.59 3.02
CA GLU A 90 13.66 -8.20 1.66
C GLU A 90 13.41 -6.70 1.52
N LEU A 91 14.48 -5.93 1.74
CA LEU A 91 14.66 -4.73 0.94
C LEU A 91 14.49 -5.17 -0.52
N PRO A 92 13.71 -4.46 -1.37
CA PRO A 92 13.88 -4.57 -2.81
C PRO A 92 15.31 -4.12 -3.12
N CYS A 93 16.22 -5.08 -3.03
CA CYS A 93 17.64 -4.94 -3.25
C CYS A 93 17.85 -4.81 -4.75
N LYS A 94 18.59 -3.75 -5.10
CA LYS A 94 19.34 -3.62 -6.34
C LYS A 94 18.51 -3.90 -7.59
N ILE A 95 17.90 -2.85 -8.15
CA ILE A 95 17.55 -2.85 -9.57
C ILE A 95 18.90 -2.94 -10.32
N PRO A 96 19.25 -4.07 -10.97
CA PRO A 96 20.54 -4.23 -11.63
C PRO A 96 20.67 -3.34 -12.87
N VAL A 97 19.58 -2.69 -13.31
CA VAL A 97 19.55 -1.81 -14.48
C VAL A 97 19.89 -0.35 -14.10
N ILE A 98 19.45 0.13 -12.93
CA ILE A 98 19.70 1.53 -12.52
C ILE A 98 21.16 1.70 -12.08
N SER A 99 21.77 0.68 -11.46
CA SER A 99 23.19 0.73 -11.09
C SER A 99 24.11 0.85 -12.30
N THR A 100 23.79 0.19 -13.41
CA THR A 100 24.57 0.25 -14.67
C THR A 100 24.30 1.55 -15.43
N ALA A 101 23.05 2.02 -15.44
CA ALA A 101 22.68 3.28 -16.08
C ALA A 101 23.30 4.49 -15.38
N VAL A 102 23.37 4.50 -14.04
CA VAL A 102 24.07 5.55 -13.28
C VAL A 102 25.59 5.50 -13.54
N PHE A 103 26.17 4.31 -13.73
CA PHE A 103 27.57 4.16 -14.14
C PHE A 103 27.87 4.76 -15.52
N GLN A 104 26.94 4.64 -16.48
CA GLN A 104 27.06 5.28 -17.79
C GLN A 104 26.82 6.79 -17.76
N GLN A 105 26.07 7.28 -16.77
CA GLN A 105 25.66 8.68 -16.69
C GLN A 105 26.65 9.58 -15.93
N ILE A 106 27.56 8.99 -15.11
CA ILE A 106 28.63 9.72 -14.40
C ILE A 106 29.85 9.99 -15.31
N GLY A 107 29.90 9.45 -16.53
CA GLY A 107 30.94 9.83 -17.50
C GLY A 107 32.35 9.58 -16.97
N GLY A 108 32.68 8.34 -16.65
CA GLY A 108 34.04 7.92 -16.27
C GLY A 108 34.67 7.05 -17.35
N GLY A 109 34.99 7.65 -18.50
CA GLY A 109 36.03 7.07 -19.35
C GLY A 109 37.38 7.37 -18.70
N ALA A 110 38.04 6.33 -18.18
CA ALA A 110 39.49 6.13 -18.09
C ALA A 110 39.88 5.34 -16.83
N GLY A 111 40.48 4.17 -17.06
CA GLY A 111 41.56 3.65 -16.22
C GLY A 111 41.15 2.90 -14.97
N PHE A 112 40.84 1.62 -15.14
CA PHE A 112 41.33 0.58 -14.24
C PHE A 112 41.84 -0.57 -15.12
N ASP A 113 43.00 -0.34 -15.73
CA ASP A 113 43.98 -1.42 -15.80
C ASP A 113 44.44 -1.69 -14.36
N ASP A 114 44.58 -2.98 -14.05
CA ASP A 114 44.98 -3.65 -12.80
C ASP A 114 43.85 -4.04 -11.82
#